data_AF-A0A847EM80-F1
#
_entry.id   AF-A0A847EM80-F1
#
_cell.length_a   1.000
_cell.length_b   1.000
_cell.length_c   1.000
_cell.angle_alpha   90.00
_cell.angle_beta   90.00
_cell.angle_gamma   90.00
#
_symmetry.space_group_name_H-M   'P 1'
#
loop_
_entity.id
_entity.type
_entity.pdbx_description
1 polymer ?
#
loop_
_entity_poly.entity_id
_entity_poly.type
_entity_poly.pdbx_seq_one_letter_code
_entity_poly.pdbx_strand_id
1 'polypeptide(L)' 'MSPTLSNVLLIFLFILIGGVFAAAEMALVSLRDSQVRGLASKGKRGATVARLAADPNI' A
#
# COMPACT_ATOMS: atom_id res chain seq x y z
N MET A 1 10.74 10.02 30.13
CA MET A 1 11.29 9.99 28.75
C MET A 1 11.38 11.43 28.26
N SER A 2 12.41 11.83 27.51
CA SER A 2 12.52 13.21 27.02
C SER A 2 11.39 13.49 26.02
N PRO A 3 10.62 14.60 26.14
CA PRO A 3 9.52 14.93 25.23
C PRO A 3 9.94 14.93 23.76
N THR A 4 11.19 15.33 23.48
CA THR A 4 11.78 15.32 22.13
C THR A 4 11.85 13.92 21.53
N LEU A 5 12.32 12.91 22.29
CA LEU A 5 12.46 11.55 21.77
C LEU A 5 11.08 10.94 21.50
N SER A 6 10.10 11.20 22.36
CA SER A 6 8.72 10.77 22.16
C SER A 6 8.10 11.40 20.90
N ASN A 7 8.33 12.69 20.65
CA ASN A 7 7.86 13.36 19.44
C ASN A 7 8.53 12.79 18.17
N VAL A 8 9.84 12.53 18.20
CA VAL A 8 10.55 11.92 17.06
C VAL A 8 9.97 10.55 16.72
N LEU A 9 9.75 9.69 17.72
CA LEU A 9 9.16 8.37 17.50
C LEU A 9 7.75 8.47 16.91
N LEU A 10 6.93 9.39 17.42
CA LEU A 10 5.57 9.60 16.92
C LEU A 10 5.56 10.09 15.47
N ILE A 11 6.41 11.07 15.13
CA ILE A 11 6.56 11.57 13.75
C ILE A 11 7.02 10.44 12.84
N PHE A 12 8.02 9.67 13.26
CA PHE A 12 8.54 8.57 12.46
C PHE A 12 7.47 7.50 12.23
N LEU A 13 6.67 7.18 13.25
CA LEU A 13 5.53 6.26 13.11
C LEU A 13 4.53 6.76 12.06
N PHE A 14 4.16 8.04 12.09
CA PHE A 14 3.24 8.60 11.11
C PHE A 14 3.84 8.62 9.69
N ILE A 15 5.13 8.95 9.55
CA ILE A 15 5.82 8.91 8.26
C ILE A 15 5.85 7.47 7.71
N LEU A 16 6.12 6.47 8.54
CA LEU A 16 6.13 5.07 8.10
C LEU A 16 4.74 4.63 7.65
N ILE A 17 3.71 4.92 8.44
CA ILE A 17 2.33 4.57 8.10
C ILE A 17 1.94 5.27 6.78
N GLY A 18 2.07 6.60 6.71
CA GLY A 18 1.73 7.38 5.53
C GLY A 18 2.55 6.98 4.29
N GLY A 19 3.84 6.73 4.47
CA GLY A 19 4.74 6.29 3.41
C GLY A 19 4.36 4.91 2.84
N VAL A 20 3.94 3.97 3.69
CA VAL A 20 3.43 2.67 3.24
C VAL A 20 2.15 2.83 2.43
N PHE A 21 1.21 3.68 2.88
CA PHE A 21 -0.02 3.94 2.11
C PHE A 21 0.28 4.60 0.77
N ALA A 22 1.13 5.63 0.74
CA ALA A 22 1.54 6.29 -0.50
C ALA A 22 2.25 5.33 -1.46
N ALA A 23 3.11 4.45 -0.95
CA ALA A 23 3.78 3.42 -1.74
C ALA A 23 2.78 2.38 -2.28
N ALA A 24 1.80 1.97 -1.49
CA ALA A 24 0.76 1.03 -1.90
C ALA A 24 -0.12 1.60 -3.02
N GLU A 25 -0.50 2.87 -2.92
CA GLU A 25 -1.27 3.58 -3.96
C GLU A 25 -0.47 3.68 -5.26
N MET A 26 0.79 4.12 -5.19
CA MET A 26 1.67 4.19 -6.36
C MET A 26 1.94 2.81 -6.96
N ALA A 27 2.07 1.77 -6.14
CA ALA A 27 2.17 0.39 -6.61
C ALA A 27 0.89 -0.04 -7.35
N LEU A 28 -0.30 0.27 -6.82
CA LEU A 28 -1.56 -0.08 -7.47
C LEU A 28 -1.74 0.61 -8.82
N VAL A 29 -1.44 1.92 -8.89
CA VAL A 29 -1.59 2.73 -10.11
C VAL A 29 -0.54 2.38 -11.18
N SER A 30 0.66 1.94 -10.77
CA SER A 30 1.74 1.58 -11.72
C SER A 30 1.63 0.17 -12.30
N LEU A 31 0.76 -0.69 -11.74
CA LEU A 31 0.56 -2.05 -12.23
C LEU A 31 -0.12 -2.05 -13.59
N ARG A 32 0.41 -2.86 -14.51
CA ARG A 32 -0.20 -3.08 -15.83
C ARG A 32 -1.21 -4.23 -15.77
N ASP A 33 -2.22 -4.18 -16.62
CA ASP A 33 -3.28 -5.20 -16.70
C ASP A 33 -2.77 -6.64 -16.80
N SER A 34 -1.69 -6.87 -17.54
CA SER A 34 -1.08 -8.19 -17.69
C SER A 34 -0.48 -8.71 -16.37
N GLN A 35 0.12 -7.82 -15.58
CA GLN A 35 0.67 -8.15 -14.26
C GLN A 35 -0.46 -8.42 -13.26
N VAL A 36 -1.52 -7.60 -13.30
CA VAL A 36 -2.72 -7.78 -12.47
C VAL A 36 -3.39 -9.13 -12.72
N ARG A 37 -3.60 -9.48 -14.00
CA ARG A 37 -4.15 -10.80 -14.40
C ARG A 37 -3.26 -11.96 -13.96
N GLY A 38 -1.93 -11.79 -14.07
CA GLY A 38 -0.96 -12.78 -13.60
C GLY A 38 -0.90 -12.91 -12.07
N LEU A 39 -1.26 -11.87 -11.33
CA LEU A 39 -1.37 -11.91 -9.86
C LEU A 39 -2.69 -12.57 -9.44
N ALA A 40 -3.79 -12.29 -10.13
CA ALA A 40 -5.11 -12.85 -9.84
C ALA A 40 -5.11 -14.40 -9.82
N SER A 41 -4.32 -15.03 -10.69
CA SER A 41 -4.20 -16.48 -10.79
C SER A 41 -3.35 -17.12 -9.67
N LYS A 42 -2.60 -16.33 -8.89
CA LYS A 42 -1.70 -16.83 -7.83
C LYS A 42 -2.38 -17.05 -6.47
N GLY A 43 -3.67 -16.72 -6.35
CA GLY A 43 -4.49 -17.02 -5.16
C GLY A 43 -5.25 -15.82 -4.59
N LYS A 44 -5.83 -15.99 -3.40
CA LYS A 44 -6.79 -15.05 -2.79
C LYS A 44 -6.28 -13.61 -2.70
N ARG A 45 -5.03 -13.41 -2.31
CA ARG A 45 -4.42 -12.06 -2.18
C ARG A 45 -4.27 -11.37 -3.53
N GLY A 46 -3.85 -12.10 -4.56
CA GLY A 46 -3.72 -11.57 -5.91
C GLY A 46 -5.07 -11.25 -6.54
N ALA A 47 -6.11 -12.04 -6.26
CA ALA A 47 -7.48 -11.73 -6.67
C ALA A 47 -8.00 -10.44 -6.01
N THR A 48 -7.64 -10.18 -4.74
CA THR A 48 -7.95 -8.92 -4.07
C THR A 48 -7.23 -7.73 -4.71
N VAL A 49 -5.93 -7.86 -5.03
CA VAL A 49 -5.19 -6.81 -5.76
C VAL A 49 -5.82 -6.55 -7.13
N ALA A 50 -6.27 -7.59 -7.83
CA ALA A 50 -6.94 -7.41 -9.11
C ALA A 50 -8.29 -6.72 -9.01
N ARG A 51 -9.06 -6.99 -7.94
CA ARG A 51 -10.29 -6.26 -7.66
C ARG A 51 -10.01 -4.78 -7.36
N LEU A 52 -9.02 -4.49 -6.52
CA LEU A 52 -8.59 -3.12 -6.19
C LEU A 52 -8.04 -2.38 -7.41
N ALA A 53 -7.34 -3.04 -8.32
CA ALA A 53 -6.82 -2.40 -9.53
C ALA A 53 -7.94 -2.11 -10.55
N ALA A 54 -8.97 -2.96 -10.61
CA ALA A 54 -10.12 -2.77 -11.49
C ALA A 54 -11.07 -1.67 -10.99
N ASP A 55 -11.23 -1.55 -9.67
CA ASP A 55 -11.96 -0.48 -9.01
C ASP A 55 -11.12 0.04 -7.83
N PRO A 56 -10.34 1.12 -8.01
CA PRO A 56 -9.49 1.66 -6.96
C PRO A 56 -10.25 2.42 -5.87
N ASN A 57 -11.56 2.67 -6.03
CA ASN A 57 -12.37 3.48 -5.11
C ASN A 57 -13.62 2.74 -4.56
N ILE A 58 -13.55 1.42 -4.43
CA ILE A 58 -14.56 0.61 -3.72
C ILE A 58 -14.76 1.04 -2.27
#